data_AF-A0A2W7QAM7-F1
#
_entry.id   AF-A0A2W7QAM7-F1
#
_cell.length_a   1.000
_cell.length_b   1.000
_cell.length_c   1.000
_cell.angle_alpha   90.00
_cell.angle_beta   90.00
_cell.angle_gamma   90.00
#
_symmetry.space_group_name_H-M   'P 1'
#
loop_
_entity.id
_entity.type
_entity.pdbx_description
1 polymer ?
#
loop_
_entity_poly.entity_id
_entity_poly.type
_entity_poly.pdbx_seq_one_letter_code
_entity_poly.pdbx_strand_id
1 'polypeptide(L)'
;MSITKSIQLGMFILGLSALGQHATGTESPVSAFAGLEALLPETPSSDLGSYAGQATLIVIFADTPDDAEFTAQLDILRTHAEALAARNVVLLTDTTPSENGPLRQTLRPRGFRLLLINSEGTLTQRRGTVTDVQRLIRQIGQMP
;
A
#
# COMPACT_ATOMS: atom_id res chain seq x y z
N MET A 1 19.21 -77.64 32.75
CA MET A 1 20.35 -76.96 33.38
C MET A 1 20.39 -75.55 32.77
N SER A 2 19.52 -74.65 33.21
CA SER A 2 19.68 -73.66 34.31
C SER A 2 20.52 -72.43 33.93
N ILE A 3 20.05 -71.28 34.44
CA ILE A 3 20.66 -69.93 34.58
C ILE A 3 20.21 -68.96 33.47
N THR A 4 19.24 -68.03 33.60
CA THR A 4 18.82 -67.01 34.61
C THR A 4 19.57 -65.65 34.50
N LYS A 5 18.79 -64.55 34.46
CA LYS A 5 19.07 -63.10 34.72
C LYS A 5 19.65 -62.26 33.56
N SER A 6 19.37 -60.96 33.35
CA SER A 6 18.46 -59.93 33.90
C SER A 6 18.84 -58.55 33.26
N ILE A 7 17.88 -57.60 33.14
CA ILE A 7 18.04 -56.11 33.35
C ILE A 7 18.89 -55.32 32.31
N GLN A 8 18.60 -54.10 31.83
CA GLN A 8 17.46 -53.16 31.80
C GLN A 8 17.91 -51.90 31.00
N LEU A 9 16.95 -51.15 30.46
CA LEU A 9 16.89 -49.67 30.35
C LEU A 9 17.68 -48.88 29.28
N GLY A 10 16.94 -47.98 28.62
CA GLY A 10 17.43 -46.83 27.84
C GLY A 10 16.33 -46.27 26.93
N MET A 11 15.35 -45.54 27.49
CA MET A 11 15.22 -44.08 27.32
C MET A 11 14.78 -43.66 25.91
N PHE A 12 13.49 -43.37 25.73
CA PHE A 12 13.02 -42.57 24.59
C PHE A 12 12.23 -41.36 25.08
N ILE A 13 12.51 -40.25 24.40
CA ILE A 13 12.46 -38.87 24.85
C ILE A 13 11.06 -38.26 24.70
N LEU A 14 10.76 -37.38 25.64
CA LEU A 14 9.67 -36.41 25.68
C LEU A 14 9.86 -35.33 24.58
N GLY A 15 8.80 -34.97 23.84
CA GLY A 15 8.75 -33.74 23.05
C GLY A 15 7.29 -33.31 22.91
N LEU A 16 6.79 -32.41 23.75
CA LEU A 16 6.88 -30.94 23.72
C LEU A 16 5.97 -30.31 22.64
N SER A 17 4.96 -29.61 23.15
CA SER A 17 3.91 -28.85 22.48
C SER A 17 4.43 -27.89 21.40
N ALA A 18 3.63 -27.69 20.35
CA ALA A 18 3.59 -26.42 19.64
C ALA A 18 2.14 -26.00 19.40
N LEU A 19 1.89 -24.78 19.86
CA LEU A 19 0.64 -24.07 19.99
C LEU A 19 0.06 -23.68 18.62
N GLY A 20 -1.25 -23.39 18.63
CA GLY A 20 -2.07 -23.09 17.46
C GLY A 20 -1.46 -22.13 16.45
N GLN A 21 -1.68 -22.48 15.19
CA GLN A 21 -1.31 -21.71 14.01
C GLN A 21 -2.19 -20.46 13.92
N HIS A 22 -1.63 -19.30 14.27
CA HIS A 22 -2.04 -18.04 13.65
C HIS A 22 -1.15 -17.84 12.43
N ALA A 23 -1.61 -18.34 11.29
CA ALA A 23 -1.02 -18.03 10.00
C ALA A 23 -1.22 -16.53 9.73
N THR A 24 -0.20 -15.72 10.01
CA THR A 24 -0.04 -14.46 9.29
C THR A 24 0.50 -14.83 7.94
N GLY A 25 -0.34 -14.72 6.90
CA GLY A 25 0.09 -14.95 5.53
C GLY A 25 1.35 -14.14 5.26
N THR A 26 2.42 -14.84 4.90
CA THR A 26 3.55 -14.19 4.22
C THR A 26 3.06 -13.87 2.82
N GLU A 27 2.28 -12.78 2.71
CA GLU A 27 2.11 -12.12 1.43
C GLU A 27 3.51 -11.65 1.03
N SER A 28 4.08 -12.34 0.03
CA SER A 28 5.39 -12.01 -0.50
C SER A 28 5.44 -10.52 -0.82
N PRO A 29 6.53 -9.79 -0.50
CA PRO A 29 6.66 -8.36 -0.81
C PRO A 29 6.42 -8.06 -2.29
N VAL A 30 6.64 -9.05 -3.17
CA VAL A 30 6.34 -8.97 -4.61
C VAL A 30 4.84 -8.86 -4.89
N SER A 31 3.99 -9.60 -4.18
CA SER A 31 2.53 -9.55 -4.37
C SER A 31 1.93 -8.25 -3.84
N ALA A 32 2.50 -7.74 -2.75
CA ALA A 32 2.12 -6.45 -2.21
C ALA A 32 2.50 -5.35 -3.23
N PHE A 33 3.74 -5.33 -3.75
CA PHE A 33 4.15 -4.32 -4.73
C PHE A 33 3.32 -4.33 -6.01
N ALA A 34 2.96 -5.52 -6.50
CA ALA A 34 2.14 -5.71 -7.71
C ALA A 34 0.75 -5.04 -7.63
N GLY A 35 0.11 -5.04 -6.45
CA GLY A 35 -1.20 -4.40 -6.29
C GLY A 35 -1.15 -2.88 -6.48
N LEU A 36 -0.09 -2.23 -5.99
CA LEU A 36 0.11 -0.80 -6.16
C LEU A 36 0.48 -0.45 -7.61
N GLU A 37 1.29 -1.29 -8.24
CA GLU A 37 1.72 -1.14 -9.63
C GLU A 37 0.50 -1.17 -10.58
N ALA A 38 -0.51 -1.99 -10.27
CA ALA A 38 -1.78 -2.00 -11.01
C ALA A 38 -2.58 -0.69 -10.93
N LEU A 39 -2.32 0.17 -9.93
CA LEU A 39 -2.94 1.48 -9.80
C LEU A 39 -2.11 2.59 -10.45
N LEU A 40 -0.83 2.34 -10.70
CA LEU A 40 0.08 3.29 -11.33
C LEU A 40 -0.04 3.15 -12.85
N PRO A 41 -0.21 4.26 -13.59
CA PRO A 41 -0.28 4.18 -15.04
C PRO A 41 1.09 3.86 -15.64
N GLU A 42 1.10 3.06 -16.70
CA GLU A 42 2.28 2.75 -17.52
C GLU A 42 2.99 4.03 -18.04
N THR A 43 2.22 5.09 -18.30
CA THR A 43 2.74 6.41 -18.67
C THR A 43 1.96 7.47 -17.91
N PRO A 44 2.51 8.03 -16.81
CA PRO A 44 1.83 9.04 -16.03
C PRO A 44 1.64 10.31 -16.86
N SER A 45 0.38 10.67 -17.13
CA SER A 45 0.07 11.96 -17.74
C SER A 45 0.31 13.05 -16.70
N SER A 46 1.11 14.06 -17.08
CA SER A 46 1.25 15.27 -16.28
C SER A 46 0.02 16.18 -16.37
N ASP A 47 -0.92 15.87 -17.26
CA ASP A 47 -2.20 16.55 -17.40
C ASP A 47 -3.30 15.76 -16.67
N LEU A 48 -3.77 16.32 -15.55
CA LEU A 48 -4.87 15.75 -14.75
C LEU A 48 -6.17 15.60 -15.56
N GLY A 49 -6.36 16.46 -16.58
CA GLY A 49 -7.53 16.41 -17.47
C GLY A 49 -7.62 15.10 -18.25
N SER A 50 -6.49 14.42 -18.47
CA SER A 50 -6.46 13.11 -19.15
C SER A 50 -7.21 12.01 -18.39
N TYR A 51 -7.42 12.18 -17.08
CA TYR A 51 -8.12 11.23 -16.22
C TYR A 51 -9.56 11.65 -15.88
N ALA A 52 -9.96 12.85 -16.31
CA ALA A 52 -11.32 13.33 -16.09
C ALA A 52 -12.34 12.40 -16.77
N GLY A 53 -13.41 12.07 -16.06
CA GLY A 53 -14.46 11.12 -16.42
C GLY A 53 -14.07 9.64 -16.31
N GLN A 54 -12.81 9.31 -15.99
CA GLN A 54 -12.32 7.92 -16.08
C GLN A 54 -11.97 7.33 -14.71
N ALA A 55 -11.29 8.10 -13.86
CA ALA A 55 -10.75 7.58 -12.61
C ALA A 55 -10.72 8.64 -11.52
N THR A 56 -10.83 8.19 -10.27
CA THR A 56 -10.49 9.02 -9.12
C THR A 56 -8.98 8.98 -8.90
N LEU A 57 -8.33 10.13 -8.78
CA LEU A 57 -6.89 10.19 -8.59
C LEU A 57 -6.52 10.37 -7.12
N ILE A 58 -5.62 9.52 -6.64
CA ILE A 58 -4.80 9.82 -5.46
C ILE A 58 -3.45 10.30 -6.00
N VAL A 59 -3.06 11.52 -5.66
CA VAL A 59 -1.75 12.08 -6.04
C VAL A 59 -0.93 12.29 -4.78
N ILE A 60 0.24 11.64 -4.69
CA ILE A 60 1.15 11.77 -3.56
C ILE A 60 2.42 12.48 -4.01
N PHE A 61 2.71 13.59 -3.37
CA PHE A 61 3.98 14.28 -3.49
C PHE A 61 4.86 14.01 -2.28
N ALA A 62 6.17 13.98 -2.50
CA ALA A 62 7.18 13.99 -1.45
C ALA A 62 8.44 14.72 -1.93
N ASP A 63 9.37 15.00 -1.03
CA ASP A 63 10.63 15.65 -1.40
C ASP A 63 11.67 14.64 -1.92
N THR A 64 11.60 13.38 -1.48
CA THR A 64 12.44 12.28 -1.94
C THR A 64 11.64 10.97 -1.95
N PRO A 65 12.07 9.94 -2.72
CA PRO A 65 11.44 8.62 -2.67
C PRO A 65 11.61 7.92 -1.31
N ASP A 66 12.63 8.31 -0.53
CA ASP A 66 12.92 7.76 0.80
C ASP A 66 12.20 8.52 1.94
N ASP A 67 11.30 9.44 1.62
CA ASP A 67 10.51 10.17 2.60
C ASP A 67 9.67 9.20 3.45
N ALA A 68 9.72 9.38 4.77
CA ALA A 68 9.07 8.48 5.71
C ALA A 68 7.53 8.50 5.59
N GLU A 69 6.95 9.68 5.33
CA GLU A 69 5.50 9.82 5.15
C GLU A 69 5.07 9.24 3.81
N PHE A 70 5.89 9.44 2.76
CA PHE A 70 5.66 8.82 1.45
C PHE A 70 5.63 7.29 1.53
N THR A 71 6.68 6.71 2.11
CA THR A 71 6.82 5.26 2.24
C THR A 71 5.67 4.67 3.05
N ALA A 72 5.37 5.27 4.22
CA ALA A 72 4.27 4.82 5.06
C ALA A 72 2.90 4.92 4.36
N GLN A 73 2.67 5.99 3.59
CA GLN A 73 1.43 6.14 2.84
C GLN A 73 1.31 5.09 1.73
N LEU A 74 2.40 4.81 1.01
CA LEU A 74 2.41 3.76 -0.02
C LEU A 74 2.12 2.39 0.57
N ASP A 75 2.72 2.05 1.72
CA ASP A 75 2.47 0.78 2.40
C ASP A 75 0.99 0.62 2.78
N ILE A 76 0.38 1.69 3.30
CA ILE A 76 -1.06 1.70 3.64
C ILE A 76 -1.93 1.50 2.39
N LEU A 77 -1.64 2.18 1.28
CA LEU A 77 -2.42 2.04 0.05
C LEU A 77 -2.26 0.64 -0.56
N ARG A 78 -1.06 0.08 -0.45
CA ARG A 78 -0.70 -1.24 -0.97
C ARG A 78 -1.53 -2.36 -0.33
N THR A 79 -1.70 -2.34 0.99
CA THR A 79 -2.55 -3.31 1.71
C THR A 79 -4.01 -3.29 1.27
N HIS A 80 -4.45 -2.24 0.56
CA HIS A 80 -5.83 -2.06 0.11
C HIS A 80 -5.94 -1.81 -1.40
N ALA A 81 -4.91 -2.22 -2.16
CA ALA A 81 -4.83 -1.94 -3.59
C ALA A 81 -6.03 -2.48 -4.37
N GLU A 82 -6.49 -3.70 -4.07
CA GLU A 82 -7.67 -4.30 -4.72
C GLU A 82 -8.95 -3.50 -4.47
N ALA A 83 -9.14 -3.02 -3.24
CA ALA A 83 -10.32 -2.22 -2.88
C ALA A 83 -10.32 -0.84 -3.54
N LEU A 84 -9.14 -0.28 -3.81
CA LEU A 84 -8.96 0.96 -4.57
C LEU A 84 -9.16 0.71 -6.07
N ALA A 85 -8.60 -0.37 -6.61
CA ALA A 85 -8.74 -0.76 -8.02
C ALA A 85 -10.22 -0.99 -8.40
N ALA A 86 -10.98 -1.67 -7.54
CA ALA A 86 -12.41 -1.90 -7.71
C ALA A 86 -13.25 -0.61 -7.83
N ARG A 87 -12.68 0.55 -7.49
CA ARG A 87 -13.32 1.88 -7.55
C ARG A 87 -12.74 2.77 -8.65
N ASN A 88 -12.00 2.21 -9.61
CA ASN A 88 -11.31 2.95 -10.66
C ASN A 88 -10.41 4.06 -10.08
N VAL A 89 -9.64 3.72 -9.03
CA VAL A 89 -8.66 4.64 -8.46
C VAL A 89 -7.35 4.50 -9.21
N VAL A 90 -6.74 5.63 -9.55
CA VAL A 90 -5.39 5.69 -10.11
C VAL A 90 -4.49 6.42 -9.12
N LEU A 91 -3.31 5.88 -8.89
CA LEU A 91 -2.28 6.49 -8.06
C LEU A 91 -1.28 7.21 -8.95
N LEU A 92 -0.96 8.45 -8.61
CA LEU A 92 0.14 9.22 -9.20
C LEU A 92 1.11 9.61 -8.09
N THR A 93 2.41 9.48 -8.36
CA THR A 93 3.46 9.84 -7.41
C THR A 93 4.44 10.83 -8.03
N ASP A 94 4.94 11.76 -7.22
CA ASP A 94 6.00 12.69 -7.59
C ASP A 94 6.90 12.91 -6.37
N THR A 95 8.12 12.39 -6.47
CA THR A 95 9.13 12.43 -5.41
C THR A 95 10.37 13.23 -5.83
N THR A 96 10.26 14.06 -6.87
CA THR A 96 11.39 14.80 -7.46
C THR A 96 11.08 16.29 -7.53
N PRO A 97 11.12 17.02 -6.39
CA PRO A 97 10.76 18.43 -6.30
C PRO A 97 11.59 19.34 -7.21
N SER A 98 12.84 18.98 -7.48
CA SER A 98 13.76 19.74 -8.32
C SER A 98 13.34 19.83 -9.78
N GLU A 99 12.60 18.85 -10.30
CA GLU A 99 12.11 18.87 -11.68
C GLU A 99 10.98 19.88 -11.87
N ASN A 100 10.28 20.25 -10.78
CA ASN A 100 9.17 21.18 -10.79
C ASN A 100 8.19 20.92 -11.96
N GLY A 101 7.80 19.65 -12.15
CA GLY A 101 6.97 19.21 -13.26
C GLY A 101 5.57 19.84 -13.29
N PRO A 102 4.78 19.62 -14.35
CA PRO A 102 3.50 20.30 -14.55
C PRO A 102 2.50 20.08 -13.39
N LEU A 103 2.51 18.89 -12.77
CA LEU A 103 1.71 18.59 -11.58
C LEU A 103 2.07 19.50 -10.39
N ARG A 104 3.37 19.76 -10.14
CA ARG A 104 3.80 20.68 -9.06
C ARG A 104 3.47 22.12 -9.36
N GLN A 105 3.62 22.56 -10.60
CA GLN A 105 3.28 23.93 -11.00
C GLN A 105 1.78 24.20 -10.81
N THR A 106 0.95 23.21 -11.13
CA THR A 106 -0.51 23.28 -11.03
C THR A 106 -0.99 23.15 -9.60
N LEU A 107 -0.56 22.11 -8.87
CA LEU A 107 -1.11 21.74 -7.56
C LEU A 107 -0.37 22.41 -6.38
N ARG A 108 0.83 22.94 -6.64
CA ARG A 108 1.71 23.63 -5.70
C ARG A 108 1.84 22.90 -4.35
N PRO A 109 2.28 21.63 -4.35
CA PRO A 109 2.57 20.90 -3.13
C PRO A 109 3.86 21.41 -2.48
N ARG A 110 4.00 21.16 -1.18
CA ARG A 110 5.22 21.38 -0.39
C ARG A 110 5.38 20.18 0.52
N GLY A 111 6.57 19.57 0.56
CA GLY A 111 6.84 18.35 1.31
C GLY A 111 5.89 17.21 0.94
N PHE A 112 5.66 16.31 1.90
CA PHE A 112 4.65 15.26 1.77
C PHE A 112 3.25 15.84 1.64
N ARG A 113 2.56 15.48 0.55
CA ARG A 113 1.18 15.91 0.29
C ARG A 113 0.40 14.80 -0.42
N LEU A 114 -0.71 14.38 0.18
CA LEU A 114 -1.71 13.55 -0.48
C LEU A 114 -2.86 14.43 -0.97
N LEU A 115 -3.18 14.32 -2.24
CA LEU A 115 -4.32 14.96 -2.89
C LEU A 115 -5.30 13.91 -3.39
N LEU A 116 -6.58 14.19 -3.23
CA LEU A 116 -7.65 13.38 -3.81
C LEU A 116 -8.42 14.22 -4.82
N ILE A 117 -8.45 13.75 -6.06
CA ILE A 117 -9.13 14.40 -7.18
C ILE A 117 -10.22 13.44 -7.64
N ASN A 118 -11.47 13.90 -7.70
CA ASN A 118 -12.57 13.05 -8.15
C ASN A 118 -12.47 12.75 -9.66
N SER A 119 -13.36 11.89 -10.15
CA SER A 119 -13.48 11.60 -11.57
C SER A 119 -13.75 12.86 -12.41
N GLU A 120 -14.40 13.90 -11.88
CA GLU A 120 -14.62 15.16 -12.61
C GLU A 120 -13.36 16.04 -12.73
N GLY A 121 -12.22 15.62 -12.18
CA GLY A 121 -10.98 16.42 -12.17
C GLY A 121 -10.95 17.50 -11.09
N THR A 122 -11.92 17.52 -10.17
CA THR A 122 -11.98 18.47 -9.06
C THR A 122 -11.14 18.00 -7.89
N LEU A 123 -10.26 18.87 -7.38
CA LEU A 123 -9.51 18.63 -6.16
C LEU A 123 -10.46 18.63 -4.94
N THR A 124 -10.82 17.45 -4.46
CA THR A 124 -11.76 17.29 -3.34
C THR A 124 -11.06 17.38 -1.98
N GLN A 125 -9.80 16.96 -1.91
CA GLN A 125 -9.09 16.93 -0.63
C GLN A 125 -7.59 17.15 -0.79
N ARG A 126 -7.03 17.77 0.24
CA ARG A 126 -5.60 18.00 0.43
C ARG A 126 -5.23 17.65 1.86
N ARG A 127 -4.18 16.83 2.00
CA ARG A 127 -3.64 16.37 3.28
C ARG A 127 -2.12 16.48 3.24
N GLY A 128 -1.52 16.93 4.35
CA GLY A 128 -0.07 17.02 4.54
C GLY A 128 0.43 16.02 5.57
N THR A 129 -0.31 14.94 5.79
CA THR A 129 0.01 13.88 6.75
C THR A 129 -0.50 12.56 6.22
N VAL A 130 0.15 11.46 6.61
CA VAL A 130 -0.29 10.09 6.29
C VAL A 130 -1.76 9.91 6.66
N THR A 131 -2.52 9.31 5.75
CA THR A 131 -3.98 9.17 5.82
C THR A 131 -4.37 7.71 5.72
N ASP A 132 -5.27 7.31 6.62
CA ASP A 132 -5.90 6.00 6.63
C ASP A 132 -6.70 5.74 5.34
N VAL A 133 -6.49 4.58 4.74
CA VAL A 133 -7.12 4.20 3.46
C VAL A 133 -8.60 3.89 3.56
N GLN A 134 -9.11 3.42 4.71
CA GLN A 134 -10.56 3.26 4.91
C GLN A 134 -11.27 4.62 4.88
N ARG A 135 -10.61 5.68 5.40
CA ARG A 135 -11.12 7.04 5.23
C ARG A 135 -11.16 7.44 3.76
N LEU A 136 -10.09 7.18 2.99
CA LEU A 136 -10.06 7.48 1.55
C LEU A 136 -11.17 6.73 0.81
N ILE A 137 -11.29 5.42 1.01
CA ILE A 137 -12.31 4.57 0.39
C ILE A 137 -13.73 5.06 0.69
N ARG A 138 -14.02 5.41 1.95
CA ARG A 138 -15.34 5.96 2.33
C ARG A 138 -15.62 7.28 1.61
N GLN A 139 -14.62 8.15 1.50
CA GLN A 139 -14.79 9.43 0.84
C GLN A 139 -15.01 9.28 -0.66
N ILE A 140 -14.26 8.38 -1.32
CA ILE A 140 -14.43 8.05 -2.73
C ILE A 140 -15.84 7.50 -2.98
N GLY A 141 -16.35 6.63 -2.11
CA GLY A 141 -17.71 6.11 -2.21
C GLY A 141 -18.83 7.13 -1.97
N GLN A 142 -18.51 8.35 -1.53
CA GLN A 142 -19.48 9.45 -1.36
C GLN A 142 -19.43 10.46 -2.51
N MET A 143 -18.47 10.32 -3.44
CA MET A 143 -18.39 11.17 -4.62
C MET A 143 -19.54 10.82 -5.58
N PRO A 144 -20.10 11.84 -6.27
CA PRO A 144 -21.15 11.64 -7.27
C PRO A 144 -20.67 10.84 -8.48
#